data_AF-A0A5K0WEK8-F1
#
_entry.id   AF-A0A5K0WEK8-F1
#
_cell.length_a   1.000
_cell.length_b   1.000
_cell.length_c   1.000
_cell.angle_alpha   90.00
_cell.angle_beta   90.00
_cell.angle_gamma   90.00
#
_symmetry.space_group_name_H-M   'P 1'
#
loop_
_entity.id
_entity.type
_entity.pdbx_description
1 polymer ?
#
loop_
_entity_poly.entity_id
_entity_poly.type
_entity_poly.pdbx_seq_one_letter_code
_entity_poly.pdbx_strand_id
1 'polypeptide(L)'
;NYNYGAAGRYLSLNLLRNPDLVALDGTVSFKTAVWFWMENSRCHSGITTGRGFGSTIRAINGGECGGGRPDAVRSRVEFYLRFCREFGVTPGPNIYC
;
A
#
# COMPACT_ATOMS: atom_id res chain seq x y z
N ASN A 1 15.11 5.20 8.23
CA ASN A 1 14.88 4.14 9.26
C ASN A 1 13.57 4.34 10.05
N TYR A 2 12.96 5.52 10.10
CA TYR A 2 11.76 5.80 10.91
C TYR A 2 10.59 4.81 10.70
N ASN A 3 10.30 4.39 9.45
CA ASN A 3 9.24 3.40 9.18
C ASN A 3 9.52 2.04 9.82
N TYR A 4 10.76 1.56 9.78
CA TYR A 4 11.14 0.31 10.45
C TYR A 4 10.95 0.41 11.96
N GLY A 5 11.31 1.56 12.57
CA GLY A 5 11.06 1.78 13.99
C GLY A 5 9.59 1.80 14.37
N ALA A 6 8.74 2.47 13.57
CA ALA A 6 7.31 2.54 13.82
C ALA A 6 6.62 1.17 13.63
N ALA A 7 6.92 0.48 12.52
CA ALA A 7 6.43 -0.88 12.27
C ALA A 7 6.90 -1.85 13.35
N GLY A 8 8.17 -1.76 13.73
CA GLY A 8 8.76 -2.60 14.77
C GLY A 8 8.08 -2.41 16.12
N ARG A 9 7.81 -1.17 16.54
CA ARG A 9 7.04 -0.91 17.76
C ARG A 9 5.64 -1.51 17.70
N TYR A 10 4.92 -1.34 16.59
CA TYR A 10 3.57 -1.88 16.43
C TYR A 10 3.56 -3.42 16.47
N LEU A 11 4.56 -4.06 15.86
CA LEU A 11 4.67 -5.52 15.78
C LEU A 11 5.41 -6.16 16.96
N SER A 12 5.90 -5.35 17.92
CA SER A 12 6.78 -5.79 19.00
C SER A 12 8.04 -6.51 18.50
N LEU A 13 8.65 -5.98 17.44
CA LEU A 13 9.89 -6.45 16.80
C LEU A 13 10.93 -5.33 16.75
N ASN A 14 12.20 -5.62 17.01
CA ASN A 14 13.27 -4.62 16.87
C ASN A 14 13.77 -4.52 15.42
N LEU A 15 12.93 -3.96 14.54
CA LEU A 15 13.24 -3.81 13.12
C LEU A 15 14.26 -2.69 12.83
N LEU A 16 14.61 -1.85 13.81
CA LEU A 16 15.72 -0.89 13.65
C LEU A 16 17.08 -1.60 13.70
N ARG A 17 17.20 -2.62 14.56
CA ARG A 17 18.41 -3.42 14.69
C ARG A 17 18.47 -4.56 13.68
N ASN A 18 17.32 -5.15 13.37
CA ASN A 18 17.19 -6.32 12.49
C ASN A 18 16.21 -6.05 11.33
N PRO A 19 16.49 -5.10 10.42
CA PRO A 19 15.57 -4.77 9.32
C PRO A 19 15.37 -5.94 8.35
N ASP A 20 16.36 -6.83 8.21
CA ASP A 20 16.32 -7.98 7.29
C ASP A 20 15.22 -8.98 7.63
N LEU A 21 14.66 -8.95 8.85
CA LEU A 21 13.47 -9.75 9.19
C LEU A 21 12.30 -9.49 8.23
N VAL A 22 12.17 -8.26 7.70
CA VAL A 22 11.14 -7.91 6.72
C VAL A 22 11.32 -8.66 5.39
N ALA A 23 12.56 -9.02 5.04
CA ALA A 23 12.90 -9.74 3.82
C ALA A 23 12.98 -11.27 4.03
N LEU A 24 13.37 -11.72 5.23
CA LEU A 24 13.65 -13.13 5.52
C LEU A 24 12.46 -13.89 6.13
N ASP A 25 11.54 -13.19 6.80
CA ASP A 25 10.35 -13.81 7.40
C ASP A 25 9.09 -13.35 6.66
N GLY A 26 8.41 -14.30 5.99
CA GLY A 26 7.21 -14.00 5.21
C GLY A 26 6.07 -13.43 6.04
N THR A 27 5.91 -13.86 7.29
CA THR A 27 4.88 -13.32 8.20
C THR A 27 5.19 -11.89 8.60
N VAL A 28 6.44 -11.60 8.95
CA VAL A 28 6.88 -10.23 9.26
C VAL A 28 6.73 -9.34 8.03
N SER A 29 7.11 -9.83 6.85
CA SER A 29 6.97 -9.12 5.58
C SER A 29 5.54 -8.65 5.35
N PHE A 30 4.57 -9.56 5.38
CA PHE A 30 3.16 -9.22 5.22
C PHE A 30 2.62 -8.33 6.35
N LYS A 31 3.00 -8.60 7.61
CA LYS A 31 2.56 -7.77 8.74
C LYS A 31 3.01 -6.32 8.59
N THR A 32 4.20 -6.05 8.06
CA THR A 32 4.64 -4.67 7.80
C THR A 32 3.84 -4.01 6.68
N ALA A 33 3.51 -4.73 5.61
CA ALA A 33 2.68 -4.22 4.52
C ALA A 33 1.24 -3.89 5.00
N VAL A 34 0.63 -4.79 5.78
CA VAL A 34 -0.71 -4.58 6.34
C VAL A 34 -0.70 -3.46 7.38
N TRP A 35 0.32 -3.39 8.26
CA TRP A 35 0.50 -2.27 9.18
C TRP A 35 0.57 -0.93 8.43
N PHE A 36 1.32 -0.87 7.34
CA PHE A 36 1.37 0.35 6.53
C PHE A 36 -0.01 0.70 5.96
N TRP A 37 -0.72 -0.29 5.42
CA TRP A 37 -2.04 -0.11 4.81
C TRP A 37 -3.11 0.38 5.81
N MET A 38 -3.07 -0.16 7.04
CA MET A 38 -4.09 0.08 8.07
C MET A 38 -3.78 1.29 8.94
N GLU A 39 -2.53 1.45 9.37
CA GLU A 39 -2.16 2.39 10.46
C GLU A 39 -1.26 3.53 9.99
N ASN A 40 -0.32 3.25 9.10
CA ASN A 40 0.73 4.22 8.71
C ASN A 40 0.48 4.86 7.33
N SER A 41 -0.74 4.78 6.83
CA SER A 41 -1.16 5.44 5.59
C SER A 41 -2.68 5.68 5.59
N ARG A 42 -3.18 6.31 4.53
CA ARG A 42 -4.62 6.49 4.30
C ARG A 42 -5.20 5.46 3.33
N CYS A 43 -4.53 4.33 3.10
CA CYS A 43 -4.96 3.35 2.11
C CYS A 43 -6.28 2.67 2.51
N HIS A 44 -6.35 2.11 3.73
CA HIS A 44 -7.57 1.45 4.20
C HIS A 44 -8.77 2.40 4.16
N SER A 45 -8.65 3.58 4.77
CA SER A 45 -9.72 4.58 4.75
C SER A 45 -10.05 5.08 3.34
N GLY A 46 -9.06 5.21 2.44
CA GLY A 46 -9.28 5.61 1.05
C GLY A 46 -10.19 4.64 0.30
N ILE A 47 -9.90 3.34 0.37
CA ILE A 47 -10.65 2.34 -0.39
C ILE A 47 -12.03 2.04 0.22
N THR A 48 -12.19 2.13 1.55
CA THR A 48 -13.45 1.80 2.23
C THR A 48 -14.44 2.97 2.33
N THR A 49 -14.02 4.20 2.04
CA THR A 49 -14.89 5.40 2.09
C THR A 49 -15.27 5.94 0.70
N GLY A 50 -15.13 5.12 -0.35
CA GLY A 50 -15.56 5.48 -1.70
C GLY A 50 -14.62 6.42 -2.47
N ARG A 51 -13.41 6.69 -1.95
CA ARG A 51 -12.42 7.54 -2.66
C ARG A 51 -11.73 6.82 -3.84
N GLY A 52 -11.89 5.51 -3.95
CA GLY A 52 -11.39 4.69 -5.06
C GLY A 52 -9.89 4.35 -4.96
N PHE A 53 -9.42 3.49 -5.86
CA PHE A 53 -8.04 2.97 -5.86
C PHE A 53 -6.98 4.06 -6.09
N GLY A 54 -7.30 5.12 -6.84
CA GLY A 54 -6.39 6.26 -7.02
C GLY A 54 -6.01 6.93 -5.70
N SER A 55 -6.90 6.91 -4.71
CA SER A 55 -6.61 7.43 -3.37
C SER A 55 -5.56 6.62 -2.61
N THR A 56 -5.49 5.30 -2.85
CA THR A 56 -4.48 4.43 -2.22
C THR A 56 -3.12 4.62 -2.89
N ILE A 57 -3.08 4.81 -4.22
CA ILE A 57 -1.85 5.20 -4.93
C ILE A 57 -1.30 6.51 -4.33
N ARG A 58 -2.16 7.52 -4.16
CA ARG A 58 -1.79 8.79 -3.56
C ARG A 58 -1.28 8.67 -2.12
N ALA A 59 -1.89 7.77 -1.34
CA ALA A 59 -1.46 7.51 0.04
C ALA A 59 -0.11 6.78 0.13
N ILE A 60 0.23 5.93 -0.85
CA ILE A 60 1.50 5.22 -0.92
C ILE A 60 2.61 6.12 -1.45
N ASN A 61 2.37 6.78 -2.60
CA ASN A 61 3.34 7.65 -3.24
C ASN A 61 2.63 8.76 -4.03
N GLY A 62 2.23 9.83 -3.33
CA GLY A 62 1.51 10.96 -3.91
C GLY A 62 2.24 11.68 -5.05
N GLY A 63 3.57 11.56 -5.14
CA GLY A 63 4.36 12.15 -6.22
C GLY A 63 4.16 11.49 -7.59
N GLU A 64 3.50 10.33 -7.65
CA GLU A 64 3.15 9.70 -8.93
C GLU A 64 1.89 10.32 -9.57
N CYS A 65 1.00 10.85 -8.73
CA CYS A 65 -0.29 11.40 -9.14
C CYS A 65 -0.16 12.79 -9.81
N GLY A 66 -1.23 13.25 -10.46
CA GLY A 66 -1.28 14.57 -11.11
C GLY A 66 -0.34 14.70 -12.30
N GLY A 67 0.00 13.59 -12.94
CA GLY A 67 0.96 13.55 -14.06
C GLY A 67 2.43 13.42 -13.64
N GLY A 68 2.75 13.23 -12.36
CA GLY A 68 4.13 13.10 -11.89
C GLY A 68 4.86 11.86 -12.44
N ARG A 69 4.21 10.69 -12.38
CA ARG A 69 4.72 9.44 -13.01
C ARG A 69 3.57 8.62 -13.62
N PRO A 70 3.06 9.02 -14.79
CA PRO A 70 1.89 8.37 -15.41
C PRO A 70 2.07 6.86 -15.63
N ASP A 71 3.27 6.41 -16.03
CA ASP A 71 3.54 5.00 -16.26
C ASP A 71 3.52 4.16 -14.97
N ALA A 72 3.94 4.74 -13.84
CA ALA A 72 3.88 4.06 -12.55
C ALA A 72 2.43 3.92 -12.06
N VAL A 73 1.62 4.97 -12.19
CA VAL A 73 0.18 4.92 -11.89
C VAL A 73 -0.50 3.86 -12.76
N ARG A 74 -0.23 3.86 -14.07
CA ARG A 74 -0.78 2.88 -15.01
C ARG A 74 -0.44 1.45 -14.58
N SER A 75 0.82 1.17 -14.26
CA SER A 75 1.25 -0.16 -13.80
C SER A 75 0.48 -0.62 -12.54
N ARG A 76 0.27 0.27 -11.57
CA ARG A 76 -0.52 -0.05 -10.36
C ARG A 76 -1.98 -0.36 -10.70
N VAL A 77 -2.58 0.44 -11.58
CA VAL A 77 -3.97 0.25 -12.02
C VAL A 77 -4.13 -1.06 -12.80
N GLU A 78 -3.16 -1.43 -13.63
CA GLU A 78 -3.20 -2.70 -14.37
C GLU A 78 -3.23 -3.92 -13.44
N PHE A 79 -2.42 -3.93 -12.37
CA PHE A 79 -2.49 -4.98 -11.34
C PHE A 79 -3.83 -4.97 -10.61
N TYR A 80 -4.34 -3.79 -10.23
CA TYR A 80 -5.64 -3.68 -9.57
C TYR A 80 -6.77 -4.23 -10.45
N LEU A 81 -6.82 -3.83 -11.72
CA LEU A 81 -7.81 -4.32 -12.69
C LEU A 81 -7.70 -5.84 -12.89
N ARG A 82 -6.48 -6.39 -12.92
CA ARG A 82 -6.26 -7.83 -12.98
C ARG A 82 -6.86 -8.54 -11.76
N PHE A 83 -6.56 -8.08 -10.55
CA PHE A 83 -7.10 -8.68 -9.33
C PHE A 83 -8.63 -8.53 -9.24
N CYS A 84 -9.20 -7.38 -9.62
CA CYS A 84 -10.66 -7.22 -9.69
C CYS A 84 -11.30 -8.26 -10.63
N ARG A 85 -10.69 -8.53 -11.79
CA ARG A 85 -11.17 -9.59 -12.70
C ARG A 85 -11.06 -10.98 -12.08
N GLU A 86 -9.93 -11.31 -11.47
CA GLU A 86 -9.70 -12.61 -10.82
C GLU A 86 -10.68 -12.84 -9.65
N PHE A 87 -11.05 -11.80 -8.91
CA PHE A 87 -12.02 -11.87 -7.81
C PHE A 87 -13.49 -11.65 -8.23
N GLY A 88 -13.77 -11.38 -9.51
CA GLY A 88 -15.14 -11.17 -10.00
C GLY A 88 -15.82 -9.92 -9.45
N VAL A 89 -15.06 -8.87 -9.11
CA VAL A 89 -15.59 -7.61 -8.56
C VAL A 89 -15.40 -6.46 -9.54
N THR A 90 -16.29 -5.47 -9.50
CA THR A 90 -16.12 -4.24 -10.28
C THR A 90 -15.03 -3.37 -9.66
N PRO A 91 -14.10 -2.78 -10.44
CA PRO A 91 -13.01 -1.94 -9.91
C PRO A 91 -13.48 -0.65 -9.21
N GLY A 92 -14.73 -0.24 -9.44
CA GLY A 92 -15.28 1.02 -8.97
C GLY A 92 -14.74 2.25 -9.71
N PRO A 93 -15.22 3.45 -9.38
CA PRO A 93 -14.73 4.71 -9.94
C PRO A 93 -13.39 5.14 -9.29
N ASN A 94 -12.81 6.23 -9.79
CA ASN A 94 -11.64 6.91 -9.18
C ASN A 94 -10.41 6.00 -9.01
N ILE A 95 -10.13 5.15 -10.02
CA ILE A 95 -9.00 4.21 -9.96
C ILE A 95 -7.65 4.84 -10.33
N TYR A 96 -7.65 6.02 -10.95
CA TYR A 96 -6.45 6.80 -11.25
C TYR A 96 -6.29 7.98 -10.28
N CYS A 97 -5.04 8.44 -10.18
CA CYS A 97 -4.65 9.72 -9.62
C CYS A 97 -3.57 10.32 -10.55
#